data_AF-A0A0C9UU33-F1
#
_entry.id   AF-A0A0C9UU33-F1
#
_cell.length_a   1.000
_cell.length_b   1.000
_cell.length_c   1.000
_cell.angle_alpha   90.00
_cell.angle_beta   90.00
_cell.angle_gamma   90.00
#
_symmetry.space_group_name_H-M   'P 1'
#
loop_
_entity.id
_entity.type
_entity.pdbx_description
1 polymer ?
#
loop_
_entity_poly.entity_id
_entity_poly.type
_entity_poly.pdbx_seq_one_letter_code
_entity_poly.pdbx_strand_id
1 'polypeptide(L)'
;MTKTLRPSAHSFRKSGWLPASREHYDRYMKSLSHKARSPVYTAETPLLPPIQDFKTFIETNPTVYTEFIRMFEGVTESPRNYEELLIMFNEIFREAPAFGSLGPPVYMVMAQVMNTQGGFSAFTKENLNYHFKKMFETWALFLTSQDSRVVLNDQEGGWLSAAAKTAMMEQFGDRTFEEVFICHPKLDYYGYTSYEDFFNRRFAAPHIDRPTGPIDDLRLISAACESTVYAYQTNVQKMDELFIKDEKYSLVHLLANDPY
;
A
#
# COMPACT_ATOMS: atom_id res chain seq x y z
N MET A 1 -31.20 -4.38 1.81
CA MET A 1 -30.25 -5.34 2.39
C MET A 1 -28.93 -5.20 1.66
N THR A 2 -27.83 -5.03 2.39
CA THR A 2 -26.48 -4.97 1.81
C THR A 2 -26.18 -6.28 1.11
N LYS A 3 -25.88 -6.21 -0.19
CA LYS A 3 -25.42 -7.39 -0.93
C LYS A 3 -23.91 -7.38 -0.86
N THR A 4 -23.36 -8.15 0.08
CA THR A 4 -21.91 -8.34 0.15
C THR A 4 -21.47 -9.20 -1.04
N LEU A 5 -20.50 -8.69 -1.80
CA LEU A 5 -19.77 -9.46 -2.81
C LEU A 5 -18.37 -9.78 -2.27
N ARG A 6 -18.20 -9.74 -0.94
CA ARG A 6 -16.93 -9.93 -0.26
C ARG A 6 -16.24 -11.18 -0.80
N PRO A 7 -15.03 -11.04 -1.35
CA PRO A 7 -14.30 -12.18 -1.84
C PRO A 7 -14.04 -13.15 -0.68
N SER A 8 -14.01 -14.45 -0.97
CA SER A 8 -13.54 -15.44 -0.01
C SER A 8 -12.15 -15.06 0.51
N ALA A 9 -11.74 -15.51 1.71
CA ALA A 9 -10.39 -15.26 2.23
C ALA A 9 -9.30 -15.72 1.23
N HIS A 10 -9.57 -16.79 0.47
CA HIS A 10 -8.70 -17.26 -0.62
C HIS A 10 -8.61 -16.26 -1.77
N SER A 11 -9.75 -15.72 -2.22
CA SER A 11 -9.80 -14.66 -3.23
C SER A 11 -9.12 -13.38 -2.75
N PHE A 12 -9.24 -13.04 -1.46
CA PHE A 12 -8.57 -11.90 -0.82
C PHE A 12 -7.04 -12.04 -0.86
N ARG A 13 -6.52 -13.24 -0.58
CA ARG A 13 -5.08 -13.57 -0.71
C ARG A 13 -4.62 -13.48 -2.17
N LYS A 14 -5.37 -14.07 -3.10
CA LYS A 14 -5.05 -14.01 -4.53
C LYS A 14 -5.04 -12.57 -5.07
N SER A 15 -5.84 -11.68 -4.49
CA SER A 15 -5.92 -10.28 -4.88
C SER A 15 -4.82 -9.40 -4.26
N GLY A 16 -3.79 -9.98 -3.64
CA GLY A 16 -2.59 -9.26 -3.17
C GLY A 16 -2.71 -8.55 -1.82
N TRP A 17 -3.85 -8.67 -1.12
CA TRP A 17 -4.05 -8.05 0.20
C TRP A 17 -3.34 -8.79 1.34
N LEU A 18 -2.93 -10.02 1.09
CA LEU A 18 -2.05 -10.82 1.92
C LEU A 18 -0.97 -11.40 1.00
N PRO A 19 0.23 -11.74 1.52
CA PRO A 19 1.26 -12.34 0.70
C PRO A 19 0.72 -13.57 -0.04
N ALA A 20 0.84 -13.58 -1.36
CA ALA A 20 0.42 -14.75 -2.14
C ALA A 20 1.42 -15.92 -2.01
N SER A 21 2.66 -15.64 -1.58
CA SER A 21 3.66 -16.63 -1.18
C SER A 21 4.13 -16.35 0.25
N ARG A 22 4.07 -17.40 1.10
CA ARG A 22 4.59 -17.36 2.46
C ARG A 22 6.10 -17.25 2.46
N GLU A 23 6.76 -17.95 1.54
CA GLU A 23 8.22 -17.97 1.40
C GLU A 23 8.77 -16.57 1.06
N HIS A 24 8.11 -15.84 0.16
CA HIS A 24 8.50 -14.47 -0.18
C HIS A 24 8.30 -13.51 1.00
N TYR A 25 7.18 -13.63 1.72
CA TYR A 25 6.97 -12.85 2.95
C TYR A 25 8.01 -13.15 4.02
N ASP A 26 8.28 -14.42 4.32
CA ASP A 26 9.24 -14.81 5.35
C ASP A 26 10.66 -14.34 4.99
N ARG A 27 11.05 -14.40 3.70
CA ARG A 27 12.33 -13.88 3.21
C ARG A 27 12.40 -12.36 3.40
N TYR A 28 11.35 -11.64 3.05
CA TYR A 28 11.25 -10.19 3.20
C TYR A 28 11.37 -9.77 4.68
N MET A 29 10.56 -10.40 5.56
CA MET A 29 10.59 -10.15 7.00
C MET A 29 11.94 -10.52 7.63
N LYS A 30 12.58 -11.62 7.19
CA LYS A 30 13.92 -12.01 7.65
C LYS A 30 14.98 -10.97 7.28
N SER A 31 14.92 -10.42 6.07
CA SER A 31 15.83 -9.35 5.62
C SER A 31 15.68 -8.09 6.48
N LEU A 32 14.44 -7.62 6.65
CA LEU A 32 14.14 -6.46 7.48
C LEU A 32 14.52 -6.67 8.95
N SER A 33 14.24 -7.85 9.50
CA SER A 33 14.59 -8.20 10.88
C SER A 33 16.10 -8.24 11.09
N HIS A 34 16.86 -8.74 10.10
CA HIS A 34 18.32 -8.72 10.14
C HIS A 34 18.86 -7.29 10.18
N LYS A 35 18.34 -6.39 9.32
CA LYS A 35 18.71 -4.96 9.32
C LYS A 35 18.35 -4.30 10.66
N ALA A 36 17.13 -4.51 11.15
CA ALA A 36 16.64 -3.95 12.43
C ALA A 36 17.47 -4.36 13.65
N ARG A 37 18.12 -5.53 13.60
CA ARG A 37 18.93 -6.07 14.70
C ARG A 37 20.43 -5.88 14.53
N SER A 38 20.88 -5.34 13.40
CA SER A 38 22.30 -5.13 13.12
C SER A 38 22.76 -3.78 13.68
N PRO A 39 23.64 -3.74 14.70
CA PRO A 39 24.12 -2.48 15.27
C PRO A 39 24.94 -1.66 14.27
N VAL A 40 25.66 -2.35 13.36
CA VAL A 40 26.40 -1.70 12.27
C VAL A 40 25.43 -0.99 11.34
N TYR A 41 24.36 -1.69 10.94
CA TYR A 41 23.36 -1.15 10.04
C TYR A 41 22.67 0.09 10.63
N THR A 42 22.24 0.01 11.89
CA THR A 42 21.54 1.11 12.57
C THR A 42 22.46 2.30 12.87
N ALA A 43 23.77 2.07 13.01
CA ALA A 43 24.75 3.16 13.14
C ALA A 43 25.02 3.88 11.81
N GLU A 44 25.05 3.14 10.71
CA GLU A 44 25.35 3.68 9.37
C GLU A 44 24.11 4.25 8.66
N THR A 45 22.91 3.84 9.07
CA THR A 45 21.65 4.24 8.43
C THR A 45 20.78 5.04 9.40
N PRO A 46 20.94 6.38 9.45
CA PRO A 46 20.14 7.21 10.34
C PRO A 46 18.66 7.15 9.97
N LEU A 47 17.80 7.34 10.98
CA LEU A 47 16.36 7.45 10.76
C LEU A 47 16.05 8.64 9.85
N LEU A 48 15.16 8.44 8.88
CA LEU A 48 14.57 9.54 8.13
C LEU A 48 13.93 10.53 9.12
N PRO A 49 14.01 11.86 8.88
CA PRO A 49 13.43 12.87 9.76
C PRO A 49 11.99 12.59 10.24
N PRO A 50 11.01 12.21 9.38
CA PRO A 50 9.65 11.91 9.85
C PRO A 50 9.57 10.67 10.76
N ILE A 51 10.49 9.71 10.62
CA ILE A 51 10.55 8.51 11.48
C ILE A 51 11.19 8.87 12.82
N GLN A 52 12.18 9.74 12.83
CA GLN A 52 12.75 10.30 14.06
C GLN A 52 11.69 11.13 14.81
N ASP A 53 10.94 11.99 14.12
CA ASP A 53 9.80 12.72 14.68
C ASP A 53 8.78 11.76 15.31
N PHE A 54 8.48 10.67 14.60
CA PHE A 54 7.54 9.66 15.07
C PHE A 54 8.04 8.89 16.30
N LYS A 55 9.33 8.54 16.33
CA LYS A 55 9.99 7.96 17.51
C LYS A 55 9.87 8.89 18.71
N THR A 56 10.22 10.16 18.54
CA THR A 56 10.13 11.16 19.60
C THR A 56 8.69 11.32 20.09
N PHE A 57 7.70 11.30 19.19
CA PHE A 57 6.28 11.32 19.57
C PHE A 57 5.88 10.11 20.43
N ILE A 58 6.29 8.90 20.05
CA ILE A 58 6.04 7.69 20.85
C ILE A 58 6.66 7.83 22.25
N GLU A 59 7.90 8.27 22.34
CA GLU A 59 8.67 8.27 23.60
C GLU A 59 8.32 9.43 24.55
N THR A 60 7.82 10.55 24.02
CA THR A 60 7.49 11.75 24.83
C THR A 60 6.03 11.82 25.23
N ASN A 61 5.16 11.00 24.65
CA ASN A 61 3.75 10.92 25.01
C ASN A 61 3.47 9.65 25.83
N PRO A 62 3.25 9.73 27.16
CA PRO A 62 3.08 8.55 28.01
C PRO A 62 1.94 7.61 27.60
N THR A 63 0.84 8.16 27.06
CA THR A 63 -0.30 7.37 26.57
C THR A 63 0.09 6.58 25.34
N VAL A 64 0.70 7.24 24.36
CA VAL A 64 1.15 6.60 23.12
C VAL A 64 2.24 5.58 23.42
N TYR A 65 3.22 5.92 24.26
CA TYR A 65 4.26 5.00 24.70
C TYR A 65 3.67 3.70 25.25
N THR A 66 2.75 3.83 26.22
CA THR A 66 2.09 2.66 26.85
C THR A 66 1.33 1.82 25.83
N GLU A 67 0.67 2.46 24.85
CA GLU A 67 -0.05 1.76 23.80
C GLU A 67 0.86 1.01 22.84
N PHE A 68 2.01 1.59 22.49
CA PHE A 68 3.02 0.91 21.69
C PHE A 68 3.65 -0.25 22.48
N ILE A 69 3.91 -0.12 23.78
CA ILE A 69 4.36 -1.28 24.57
C ILE A 69 3.31 -2.39 24.55
N ARG A 70 2.03 -2.07 24.82
CA ARG A 70 0.92 -3.02 24.78
C ARG A 70 0.68 -3.62 23.39
N MET A 71 0.96 -2.85 22.34
CA MET A 71 0.82 -3.29 20.95
C MET A 71 1.69 -4.52 20.65
N PHE A 72 2.85 -4.63 21.31
CA PHE A 72 3.81 -5.70 21.14
C PHE A 72 3.83 -6.73 22.30
N GLU A 73 2.92 -6.62 23.27
CA GLU A 73 2.82 -7.61 24.36
C GLU A 73 2.56 -9.02 23.79
N GLY A 74 3.45 -9.96 24.13
CA GLY A 74 3.36 -11.36 23.67
C GLY A 74 3.81 -11.59 22.22
N VAL A 75 4.28 -10.57 21.50
CA VAL A 75 4.79 -10.71 20.14
C VAL A 75 6.21 -11.29 20.17
N THR A 76 6.39 -12.47 19.57
CA THR A 76 7.69 -13.17 19.51
C THR A 76 8.37 -13.04 18.15
N GLU A 77 7.60 -12.82 17.08
CA GLU A 77 8.07 -12.62 15.71
C GLU A 77 8.34 -11.14 15.40
N SER A 78 9.30 -10.87 14.51
CA SER A 78 9.68 -9.49 14.16
C SER A 78 8.59 -8.82 13.29
N PRO A 79 8.27 -7.53 13.49
CA PRO A 79 8.81 -6.64 14.52
C PRO A 79 8.32 -7.00 15.93
N ARG A 80 9.26 -7.12 16.88
CA ARG A 80 8.98 -7.52 18.28
C ARG A 80 8.69 -6.34 19.20
N ASN A 81 9.02 -5.14 18.76
CA ASN A 81 8.84 -3.89 19.47
C ASN A 81 8.77 -2.74 18.47
N TYR A 82 8.45 -1.54 18.98
CA TYR A 82 8.31 -0.37 18.13
C TYR A 82 9.66 0.10 17.57
N GLU A 83 10.78 -0.18 18.24
CA GLU A 83 12.11 0.15 17.74
C GLU A 83 12.44 -0.65 16.47
N GLU A 84 12.19 -1.97 16.45
CA GLU A 84 12.31 -2.78 15.24
C GLU A 84 11.39 -2.24 14.14
N LEU A 85 10.13 -1.93 14.48
CA LEU A 85 9.17 -1.38 13.52
C LEU A 85 9.66 -0.05 12.89
N LEU A 86 10.25 0.85 13.70
CA LEU A 86 10.80 2.12 13.21
C LEU A 86 11.96 1.90 12.23
N ILE A 87 12.84 0.94 12.50
CA ILE A 87 13.90 0.59 11.55
C ILE A 87 13.31 -0.02 10.28
N MET A 88 12.29 -0.88 10.39
CA MET A 88 11.61 -1.43 9.20
C MET A 88 10.95 -0.35 8.34
N PHE A 89 10.29 0.64 8.95
CA PHE A 89 9.77 1.80 8.20
C PHE A 89 10.90 2.61 7.56
N ASN A 90 12.04 2.75 8.23
CA ASN A 90 13.20 3.45 7.69
C ASN A 90 13.71 2.80 6.41
N GLU A 91 13.67 1.47 6.34
CA GLU A 91 13.97 0.73 5.13
C GLU A 91 12.92 0.91 4.04
N ILE A 92 11.65 0.68 4.41
CA ILE A 92 10.54 0.72 3.44
C ILE A 92 10.46 2.08 2.74
N PHE A 93 10.64 3.18 3.48
CA PHE A 93 10.54 4.53 2.92
C PHE A 93 11.76 5.00 2.13
N ARG A 94 12.78 4.15 2.00
CA ARG A 94 13.97 4.37 1.15
C ARG A 94 13.97 3.51 -0.12
N GLU A 95 12.97 2.66 -0.28
CA GLU A 95 12.90 1.70 -1.37
C GLU A 95 11.58 1.84 -2.15
N ALA A 96 11.66 1.58 -3.46
CA ALA A 96 10.48 1.45 -4.30
C ALA A 96 10.02 -0.01 -4.26
N PRO A 97 8.70 -0.30 -4.30
CA PRO A 97 8.23 -1.67 -4.31
C PRO A 97 8.70 -2.42 -5.57
N ALA A 98 9.44 -3.51 -5.37
CA ALA A 98 9.81 -4.44 -6.44
C ALA A 98 8.60 -5.25 -6.93
N PHE A 99 8.63 -5.71 -8.17
CA PHE A 99 7.63 -6.64 -8.70
C PHE A 99 7.70 -7.97 -7.95
N GLY A 100 6.55 -8.49 -7.54
CA GLY A 100 6.49 -9.79 -6.88
C GLY A 100 5.18 -10.01 -6.15
N SER A 101 5.13 -11.07 -5.36
CA SER A 101 3.94 -11.49 -4.62
C SER A 101 3.84 -10.88 -3.21
N LEU A 102 4.63 -9.85 -2.92
CA LEU A 102 4.58 -9.14 -1.65
C LEU A 102 3.39 -8.17 -1.68
N GLY A 103 2.58 -8.16 -0.62
CA GLY A 103 1.56 -7.12 -0.45
C GLY A 103 2.17 -5.76 -0.11
N PRO A 104 1.35 -4.75 0.24
CA PRO A 104 1.84 -3.43 0.59
C PRO A 104 2.87 -3.48 1.75
N PRO A 105 4.13 -3.04 1.55
CA PRO A 105 5.23 -3.26 2.51
C PRO A 105 4.96 -2.80 3.94
N VAL A 106 4.33 -1.63 4.09
CA VAL A 106 3.95 -1.08 5.40
C VAL A 106 2.91 -1.96 6.09
N TYR A 107 1.94 -2.48 5.35
CA TYR A 107 0.96 -3.43 5.90
C TYR A 107 1.62 -4.76 6.27
N MET A 108 2.60 -5.24 5.50
CA MET A 108 3.31 -6.50 5.79
C MET A 108 3.97 -6.50 7.17
N VAL A 109 4.61 -5.39 7.56
CA VAL A 109 5.28 -5.29 8.87
C VAL A 109 4.31 -4.98 10.02
N MET A 110 3.16 -4.38 9.73
CA MET A 110 2.17 -4.00 10.75
C MET A 110 1.07 -5.05 10.98
N ALA A 111 0.81 -5.96 10.04
CA ALA A 111 -0.37 -6.82 10.04
C ALA A 111 -0.57 -7.60 11.36
N GLN A 112 0.50 -8.07 11.98
CA GLN A 112 0.43 -8.80 13.25
C GLN A 112 0.05 -7.92 14.45
N VAL A 113 0.41 -6.63 14.43
CA VAL A 113 0.20 -5.71 15.55
C VAL A 113 -1.04 -4.83 15.40
N MET A 114 -1.57 -4.66 14.19
CA MET A 114 -2.74 -3.81 13.93
C MET A 114 -4.02 -4.28 14.64
N ASN A 115 -4.14 -5.59 14.89
CA ASN A 115 -5.33 -6.18 15.50
C ASN A 115 -5.19 -6.44 17.01
N THR A 116 -4.09 -6.01 17.64
CA THR A 116 -3.95 -6.09 19.10
C THR A 116 -4.75 -4.97 19.76
N GLN A 117 -5.04 -5.08 21.07
CA GLN A 117 -5.74 -4.02 21.79
C GLN A 117 -4.94 -2.70 21.78
N GLY A 118 -3.61 -2.79 21.91
CA GLY A 118 -2.72 -1.64 21.78
C GLY A 118 -2.74 -1.05 20.36
N GLY A 119 -2.72 -1.90 19.34
CA GLY A 119 -2.89 -1.53 17.93
C GLY A 119 -4.18 -0.75 17.69
N PHE A 120 -5.32 -1.32 18.07
CA PHE A 120 -6.63 -0.69 17.92
C PHE A 120 -6.69 0.69 18.59
N SER A 121 -6.18 0.81 19.82
CA SER A 121 -6.17 2.08 20.53
C SER A 121 -5.27 3.11 19.84
N ALA A 122 -4.08 2.72 19.40
CA ALA A 122 -3.14 3.64 18.76
C ALA A 122 -3.67 4.12 17.40
N PHE A 123 -4.07 3.18 16.52
CA PHE A 123 -4.43 3.45 15.12
C PHE A 123 -5.76 4.18 14.91
N THR A 124 -6.51 4.46 15.98
CA THR A 124 -7.75 5.24 15.94
C THR A 124 -7.55 6.72 16.27
N LYS A 125 -6.33 7.16 16.61
CA LYS A 125 -6.06 8.55 17.02
C LYS A 125 -5.58 9.43 15.88
N GLU A 126 -6.13 10.64 15.81
CA GLU A 126 -5.74 11.66 14.83
C GLU A 126 -4.28 12.09 14.95
N ASN A 127 -3.76 12.17 16.18
CA ASN A 127 -2.35 12.52 16.40
C ASN A 127 -1.40 11.47 15.81
N LEU A 128 -1.78 10.19 15.83
CA LEU A 128 -1.01 9.13 15.16
C LEU A 128 -1.07 9.30 13.64
N ASN A 129 -2.27 9.57 13.10
CA ASN A 129 -2.47 9.77 11.65
C ASN A 129 -1.62 10.94 11.12
N TYR A 130 -1.42 12.00 11.90
CA TYR A 130 -0.53 13.11 11.55
C TYR A 130 0.92 12.65 11.29
N HIS A 131 1.46 11.79 12.16
CA HIS A 131 2.82 11.26 11.99
C HIS A 131 2.92 10.27 10.83
N PHE A 132 1.92 9.40 10.65
CA PHE A 132 1.86 8.51 9.47
C PHE A 132 1.80 9.30 8.17
N LYS A 133 1.01 10.38 8.11
CA LYS A 133 0.95 11.26 6.94
C LYS A 133 2.33 11.81 6.58
N LYS A 134 3.08 12.37 7.52
CA LYS A 134 4.45 12.87 7.28
C LYS A 134 5.39 11.79 6.71
N MET A 135 5.31 10.59 7.29
CA MET A 135 6.07 9.44 6.84
C MET A 135 5.72 9.03 5.40
N PHE A 136 4.43 8.94 5.07
CA PHE A 136 3.97 8.63 3.71
C PHE A 136 4.28 9.74 2.70
N GLU A 137 4.19 11.02 3.09
CA GLU A 137 4.59 12.13 2.23
C GLU A 137 6.08 12.05 1.89
N THR A 138 6.92 11.64 2.84
CA THR A 138 8.35 11.43 2.59
C THR A 138 8.60 10.26 1.64
N TRP A 139 7.86 9.16 1.80
CA TRP A 139 7.96 8.04 0.86
C TRP A 139 7.45 8.43 -0.54
N ALA A 140 6.36 9.19 -0.65
CA ALA A 140 5.84 9.69 -1.92
C ALA A 140 6.86 10.59 -2.65
N LEU A 141 7.57 11.45 -1.91
CA LEU A 141 8.67 12.25 -2.47
C LEU A 141 9.81 11.36 -3.01
N PHE A 142 10.15 10.28 -2.30
CA PHE A 142 11.12 9.31 -2.81
C PHE A 142 10.60 8.60 -4.07
N LEU A 143 9.35 8.12 -4.09
CA LEU A 143 8.75 7.38 -5.21
C LEU A 143 8.57 8.23 -6.47
N THR A 144 8.51 9.56 -6.34
CA THR A 144 8.47 10.52 -7.45
C THR A 144 9.87 10.97 -7.91
N SER A 145 10.93 10.55 -7.21
CA SER A 145 12.31 10.87 -7.57
C SER A 145 12.90 9.89 -8.59
N GLN A 146 14.00 10.30 -9.22
CA GLN A 146 14.77 9.45 -10.15
C GLN A 146 15.38 8.21 -9.49
N ASP A 147 15.68 8.25 -8.19
CA ASP A 147 16.33 7.15 -7.46
C ASP A 147 15.39 5.95 -7.30
N SER A 148 14.07 6.19 -7.31
CA SER A 148 13.05 5.14 -7.24
C SER A 148 13.00 4.24 -8.48
N ARG A 149 13.64 4.64 -9.60
CA ARG A 149 13.65 3.88 -10.85
C ARG A 149 14.44 2.58 -10.78
N VAL A 150 15.20 2.34 -9.71
CA VAL A 150 16.04 1.14 -9.57
C VAL A 150 15.26 -0.16 -9.76
N VAL A 151 13.96 -0.19 -9.45
CA VAL A 151 13.07 -1.35 -9.66
C VAL A 151 12.50 -1.47 -11.09
N LEU A 152 12.75 -0.50 -11.97
CA LEU A 152 12.29 -0.47 -13.36
C LEU A 152 13.35 -1.09 -14.28
N ASN A 153 13.68 -2.36 -14.03
CA ASN A 153 14.67 -3.12 -14.79
C ASN A 153 14.09 -4.47 -15.24
N ASP A 154 14.87 -5.23 -16.03
CA ASP A 154 14.48 -6.52 -16.61
C ASP A 154 14.93 -7.75 -15.78
N GLN A 155 15.59 -7.54 -14.65
CA GLN A 155 16.08 -8.59 -13.76
C GLN A 155 14.95 -9.16 -12.88
N GLU A 156 15.25 -10.21 -12.11
CA GLU A 156 14.31 -10.78 -11.14
C GLU A 156 13.83 -9.71 -10.14
N GLY A 157 12.51 -9.59 -9.98
CA GLY A 157 11.88 -8.54 -9.17
C GLY A 157 11.76 -7.18 -9.84
N GLY A 158 12.30 -7.01 -11.05
CA GLY A 158 12.14 -5.81 -11.85
C GLY A 158 10.77 -5.72 -12.54
N TRP A 159 10.22 -4.52 -12.62
CA TRP A 159 8.92 -4.26 -13.25
C TRP A 159 8.93 -4.33 -14.79
N LEU A 160 10.10 -4.33 -15.42
CA LEU A 160 10.25 -4.51 -16.87
C LEU A 160 10.69 -5.94 -17.24
N SER A 161 10.79 -6.84 -16.26
CA SER A 161 11.08 -8.25 -16.47
C SER A 161 9.98 -8.95 -17.27
N ALA A 162 10.33 -10.08 -17.90
CA ALA A 162 9.36 -10.88 -18.64
C ALA A 162 8.18 -11.36 -17.78
N ALA A 163 8.43 -11.67 -16.50
CA ALA A 163 7.39 -12.07 -15.56
C ALA A 163 6.44 -10.90 -15.24
N ALA A 164 6.98 -9.72 -14.98
CA ALA A 164 6.19 -8.51 -14.70
C ALA A 164 5.34 -8.10 -15.90
N LYS A 165 5.93 -8.09 -17.10
CA LYS A 165 5.19 -7.78 -18.33
C LYS A 165 4.08 -8.80 -18.59
N THR A 166 4.37 -10.10 -18.48
CA THR A 166 3.32 -11.15 -18.62
C THR A 166 2.15 -10.90 -17.68
N ALA A 167 2.43 -10.59 -16.40
CA ALA A 167 1.38 -10.31 -15.42
C ALA A 167 0.59 -9.02 -15.74
N MET A 168 1.27 -7.94 -16.13
CA MET A 168 0.61 -6.67 -16.48
C MET A 168 -0.21 -6.76 -17.78
N MET A 169 0.15 -7.66 -18.69
CA MET A 169 -0.46 -7.79 -20.01
C MET A 169 -1.57 -8.85 -20.07
N GLU A 170 -1.88 -9.54 -18.97
CA GLU A 170 -2.86 -10.64 -18.91
C GLU A 170 -4.23 -10.29 -19.53
N GLN A 171 -4.66 -9.03 -19.40
CA GLN A 171 -5.97 -8.54 -19.87
C GLN A 171 -5.94 -7.85 -21.25
N PHE A 172 -4.80 -7.88 -21.95
CA PHE A 172 -4.59 -7.12 -23.20
C PHE A 172 -4.38 -8.00 -24.43
N GLY A 173 -4.65 -9.30 -24.32
CA GLY A 173 -4.55 -10.26 -25.43
C GLY A 173 -3.13 -10.37 -25.97
N ASP A 174 -2.97 -10.35 -27.29
CA ASP A 174 -1.68 -10.53 -27.97
C ASP A 174 -0.82 -9.26 -28.07
N ARG A 175 -1.28 -8.14 -27.47
CA ARG A 175 -0.53 -6.88 -27.51
C ARG A 175 0.65 -6.89 -26.55
N THR A 176 1.70 -6.18 -26.95
CA THR A 176 2.89 -5.96 -26.15
C THR A 176 2.73 -4.80 -25.17
N PHE A 177 3.56 -4.77 -24.13
CA PHE A 177 3.57 -3.68 -23.15
C PHE A 177 3.78 -2.31 -23.82
N GLU A 178 4.67 -2.27 -24.81
CA GLU A 178 5.06 -1.10 -25.58
C GLU A 178 3.96 -0.60 -26.52
N GLU A 179 3.03 -1.47 -26.92
CA GLU A 179 1.85 -1.08 -27.70
C GLU A 179 0.74 -0.51 -26.82
N VAL A 180 0.64 -0.91 -25.55
CA VAL A 180 -0.44 -0.52 -24.63
C VAL A 180 -0.10 0.75 -23.86
N PHE A 181 1.14 0.91 -23.41
CA PHE A 181 1.55 2.01 -22.53
C PHE A 181 2.52 2.97 -23.22
N ILE A 182 2.40 4.27 -22.90
CA ILE A 182 3.35 5.30 -23.33
C ILE A 182 4.70 4.98 -22.68
N CYS A 183 5.66 4.51 -23.47
CA CYS A 183 7.01 4.21 -23.03
C CYS A 183 8.01 4.24 -24.19
N HIS A 184 9.30 4.24 -23.86
CA HIS A 184 10.41 4.33 -24.81
C HIS A 184 11.44 3.23 -24.52
N PRO A 185 11.30 2.01 -25.07
CA PRO A 185 12.12 0.85 -24.70
C PRO A 185 13.62 0.99 -25.04
N LYS A 186 14.00 2.00 -25.82
CA LYS A 186 15.40 2.33 -26.17
C LYS A 186 16.06 3.28 -25.16
N LEU A 187 15.32 3.83 -24.21
CA LEU A 187 15.82 4.68 -23.13
C LEU A 187 15.92 3.87 -21.84
N ASP A 188 16.81 4.31 -20.95
CA ASP A 188 16.90 3.76 -19.60
C ASP A 188 15.53 3.82 -18.90
N TYR A 189 15.21 2.75 -18.16
CA TYR A 189 13.94 2.61 -17.45
C TYR A 189 12.71 2.81 -18.35
N TYR A 190 12.84 2.55 -19.65
CA TYR A 190 11.80 2.75 -20.67
C TYR A 190 11.31 4.20 -20.78
N GLY A 191 12.16 5.16 -20.39
CA GLY A 191 11.84 6.59 -20.42
C GLY A 191 10.98 7.06 -19.24
N TYR A 192 10.63 6.19 -18.29
CA TYR A 192 9.95 6.61 -17.06
C TYR A 192 10.91 7.39 -16.15
N THR A 193 10.40 8.48 -15.59
CA THR A 193 11.17 9.44 -14.78
C THR A 193 11.28 9.04 -13.31
N SER A 194 10.37 8.19 -12.82
CA SER A 194 10.28 7.70 -11.44
C SER A 194 9.45 6.41 -11.37
N TYR A 195 9.45 5.75 -10.21
CA TYR A 195 8.52 4.65 -9.93
C TYR A 195 7.06 5.12 -10.05
N GLU A 196 6.74 6.30 -9.53
CA GLU A 196 5.38 6.84 -9.57
C GLU A 196 4.88 7.10 -11.01
N ASP A 197 5.78 7.58 -11.90
CA ASP A 197 5.50 7.76 -13.33
C ASP A 197 5.19 6.42 -14.03
N PHE A 198 5.91 5.35 -13.67
CA PHE A 198 5.62 4.00 -14.14
C PHE A 198 4.33 3.41 -13.52
N PHE A 199 4.11 3.63 -12.22
CA PHE A 199 2.95 3.07 -11.51
C PHE A 199 1.65 3.68 -12.04
N ASN A 200 1.67 4.98 -12.37
CA ASN A 200 0.57 5.72 -13.01
C ASN A 200 0.74 5.85 -14.53
N ARG A 201 1.50 4.93 -15.16
CA ARG A 201 1.77 4.98 -16.61
C ARG A 201 0.49 5.12 -17.42
N ARG A 202 0.57 5.91 -18.47
CA ARG A 202 -0.57 6.23 -19.33
C ARG A 202 -0.71 5.23 -20.47
N PHE A 203 -1.94 4.94 -20.86
CA PHE A 203 -2.24 4.21 -22.08
C PHE A 203 -1.82 5.00 -23.32
N ALA A 204 -1.24 4.32 -24.30
CA ALA A 204 -0.94 4.90 -25.60
C ALA A 204 -2.21 5.16 -26.42
N ALA A 205 -3.21 4.28 -26.30
CA ALA A 205 -4.49 4.37 -26.99
C ALA A 205 -5.67 4.10 -26.04
N PRO A 206 -5.99 5.02 -25.10
CA PRO A 206 -7.02 4.79 -24.08
C PRO A 206 -8.41 4.48 -24.67
N HIS A 207 -8.72 4.97 -25.87
CA HIS A 207 -9.99 4.67 -26.55
C HIS A 207 -10.11 3.20 -27.04
N ILE A 208 -8.98 2.50 -27.21
CA ILE A 208 -8.92 1.07 -27.55
C ILE A 208 -8.86 0.23 -26.27
N ASP A 209 -8.00 0.64 -25.35
CA ASP A 209 -7.71 -0.13 -24.13
C ASP A 209 -8.80 0.01 -23.07
N ARG A 210 -9.45 1.17 -22.99
CA ARG A 210 -10.50 1.49 -22.02
C ARG A 210 -11.64 2.25 -22.71
N PRO A 211 -12.34 1.63 -23.68
CA PRO A 211 -13.45 2.27 -24.37
C PRO A 211 -14.56 2.61 -23.36
N THR A 212 -15.04 3.85 -23.41
CA THR A 212 -16.20 4.29 -22.62
C THR A 212 -17.48 4.20 -23.45
N GLY A 213 -18.62 4.03 -22.78
CA GLY A 213 -19.92 4.15 -23.43
C GLY A 213 -20.22 5.58 -23.94
N PRO A 214 -21.36 5.79 -24.62
CA PRO A 214 -21.82 7.11 -25.03
C PRO A 214 -21.89 8.07 -23.83
N ILE A 215 -21.14 9.17 -23.88
CA ILE A 215 -21.02 10.13 -22.77
C ILE A 215 -22.30 10.94 -22.54
N ASP A 216 -23.21 10.95 -23.52
CA ASP A 216 -24.48 11.65 -23.53
C ASP A 216 -25.64 10.79 -23.00
N ASP A 217 -25.46 9.46 -22.88
CA ASP A 217 -26.47 8.59 -22.30
C ASP A 217 -26.35 8.53 -20.77
N LEU A 218 -27.09 9.43 -20.10
CA LEU A 218 -27.14 9.54 -18.64
C LEU A 218 -27.70 8.31 -17.91
N ARG A 219 -28.15 7.28 -18.63
CA ARG A 219 -28.61 6.00 -18.05
C ARG A 219 -27.47 5.02 -17.81
N LEU A 220 -26.30 5.26 -18.40
CA LEU A 220 -25.15 4.36 -18.33
C LEU A 220 -24.17 4.85 -17.26
N ILE A 221 -23.87 3.98 -16.29
CA ILE A 221 -22.83 4.20 -15.29
C ILE A 221 -21.69 3.24 -15.62
N SER A 222 -20.54 3.78 -16.04
CA SER A 222 -19.34 3.00 -16.31
C SER A 222 -18.54 2.78 -15.03
N ALA A 223 -17.69 1.74 -15.00
CA ALA A 223 -16.77 1.53 -13.90
C ALA A 223 -15.77 2.71 -13.82
N ALA A 224 -15.47 3.18 -12.60
CA ALA A 224 -14.56 4.31 -12.39
C ALA A 224 -13.09 3.95 -12.63
N CYS A 225 -12.72 2.68 -12.44
CA CYS A 225 -11.37 2.16 -12.60
C CYS A 225 -11.39 0.64 -12.77
N GLU A 226 -10.23 0.08 -13.12
CA GLU A 226 -9.97 -1.35 -13.09
C GLU A 226 -10.09 -1.89 -11.67
N SER A 227 -11.24 -2.46 -11.35
CA SER A 227 -11.59 -2.84 -9.99
C SER A 227 -12.56 -4.02 -9.97
N THR A 228 -12.64 -4.68 -8.82
CA THR A 228 -13.70 -5.63 -8.51
C THR A 228 -14.64 -5.01 -7.49
N VAL A 229 -15.95 -5.13 -7.70
CA VAL A 229 -16.94 -4.60 -6.76
C VAL A 229 -16.90 -5.39 -5.45
N TYR A 230 -16.60 -4.70 -4.34
CA TYR A 230 -16.53 -5.31 -3.02
C TYR A 230 -17.90 -5.47 -2.35
N ALA A 231 -18.70 -4.41 -2.32
CA ALA A 231 -20.02 -4.41 -1.70
C ALA A 231 -20.93 -3.41 -2.41
N TYR A 232 -22.24 -3.67 -2.37
CA TYR A 232 -23.27 -2.78 -2.88
C TYR A 232 -24.41 -2.66 -1.88
N GLN A 233 -24.81 -1.42 -1.58
CA GLN A 233 -25.91 -1.09 -0.69
C GLN A 233 -26.75 0.04 -1.27
N THR A 234 -28.08 -0.17 -1.28
CA THR A 234 -29.07 0.87 -1.59
C THR A 234 -29.70 1.40 -0.32
N ASN A 235 -30.29 2.60 -0.41
CA ASN A 235 -30.99 3.25 0.71
C ASN A 235 -30.08 3.40 1.94
N VAL A 236 -28.83 3.81 1.72
CA VAL A 236 -27.89 4.18 2.80
C VAL A 236 -28.44 5.36 3.60
N GLN A 237 -28.25 5.35 4.92
CA GLN A 237 -28.86 6.33 5.82
C GLN A 237 -27.92 7.52 6.05
N LYS A 238 -28.51 8.70 6.28
CA LYS A 238 -27.74 9.90 6.64
C LYS A 238 -26.89 9.66 7.90
N MET A 239 -27.50 9.03 8.90
CA MET A 239 -26.87 8.59 10.14
C MET A 239 -27.13 7.09 10.32
N ASP A 240 -26.09 6.33 10.65
CA ASP A 240 -26.16 4.89 10.90
C ASP A 240 -25.03 4.48 11.85
N GLU A 241 -25.08 3.24 12.35
CA GLU A 241 -23.95 2.64 13.07
C GLU A 241 -22.71 2.60 12.18
N LEU A 242 -21.51 2.73 12.76
CA LEU A 242 -20.25 2.67 12.03
C LEU A 242 -19.59 1.31 12.29
N PHE A 243 -19.58 0.43 11.28
CA PHE A 243 -18.94 -0.89 11.37
C PHE A 243 -18.05 -1.14 10.15
N ILE A 244 -16.74 -1.30 10.35
CA ILE A 244 -15.80 -1.64 9.28
C ILE A 244 -15.86 -3.16 9.04
N LYS A 245 -16.18 -3.56 7.79
CA LYS A 245 -16.18 -4.94 7.30
C LYS A 245 -17.16 -5.91 7.99
N ASP A 246 -18.39 -5.44 8.24
CA ASP A 246 -19.65 -6.12 7.85
C ASP A 246 -20.89 -5.33 8.35
N GLU A 247 -21.47 -4.43 7.56
CA GLU A 247 -21.24 -2.97 7.63
C GLU A 247 -22.57 -2.23 7.81
N LYS A 248 -22.56 -1.10 8.52
CA LYS A 248 -23.37 0.08 8.20
C LYS A 248 -22.45 1.31 8.30
N TYR A 249 -22.76 2.36 7.54
CA TYR A 249 -22.00 3.61 7.52
C TYR A 249 -22.95 4.79 7.47
N SER A 250 -22.75 5.73 8.40
CA SER A 250 -23.35 7.06 8.36
C SER A 250 -22.74 7.87 7.23
N LEU A 251 -23.56 8.35 6.28
CA LEU A 251 -23.09 9.26 5.23
C LEU A 251 -22.46 10.53 5.80
N VAL A 252 -23.01 11.07 6.89
CA VAL A 252 -22.46 12.26 7.55
C VAL A 252 -21.04 12.00 8.04
N HIS A 253 -20.76 10.84 8.63
CA HIS A 253 -19.42 10.54 9.11
C HIS A 253 -18.46 10.20 7.97
N LEU A 254 -18.93 9.46 6.95
CA LEU A 254 -18.14 9.12 5.77
C LEU A 254 -17.69 10.36 4.99
N LEU A 255 -18.58 11.35 4.87
CA LEU A 255 -18.34 12.61 4.19
C LEU A 255 -17.80 13.70 5.12
N ALA A 256 -17.29 13.35 6.31
CA ALA A 256 -16.71 14.30 7.27
C ALA A 256 -17.62 15.51 7.59
N ASN A 257 -18.93 15.28 7.66
CA ASN A 257 -19.97 16.27 7.91
C ASN A 257 -20.00 17.39 6.85
N ASP A 258 -19.72 17.06 5.59
CA ASP A 258 -19.88 17.96 4.44
C ASP A 258 -21.33 18.46 4.37
N PRO A 259 -21.56 19.79 4.34
CA PRO A 259 -22.90 20.37 4.27
C PRO A 259 -23.59 20.22 2.89
N TYR A 260 -22.92 19.67 1.87
CA TYR A 260 -23.42 19.55 0.49
C TYR A 260 -23.79 18.12 0.10
#